data_AF-A0A087E1R0-F1
#
_entry.id   AF-A0A087E1R0-F1
#
_cell.length_a   1.000
_cell.length_b   1.000
_cell.length_c   1.000
_cell.angle_alpha   90.00
_cell.angle_beta   90.00
_cell.angle_gamma   90.00
#
_symmetry.space_group_name_H-M   'P 1'
#
loop_
_entity.id
_entity.type
_entity.pdbx_description
1 polymer ?
#
loop_
_entity_poly.entity_id
_entity_poly.type
_entity_poly.pdbx_seq_one_letter_code
_entity_poly.pdbx_strand_id
1 'polypeptide(L)'
;MDHTESAANTPGSAEAGQTTSRRQVPKRIAGVIINSLKGGVVPRIGLPYITVGRRREIEAILHDVDIIEGGGAAFRFIEGRYGSGKSFLLQAVRTHVMDRGFVVVDADLSPERRLQGTKGQGLATYRELMRNMSTKTRPEGGALPLILDRWIATVQTDTATAPAGETGAMPGPDDPEFAARVDQTIAETIASMQDMVHGFDFARLLTMYYHASQQGDDETVGRVLKWFRGEYATKTEARGELGVGVIIGDDNWYDYLKLFADFLVKAGYRGLIVMIDELVNIYKIPNAISRQNNYEKMLTMYNDTMQGKAHHLGIIMCGTPQCVEDRHRGIYSYEALRSRLADGRFSKEGSRDLLAPVIHLDPLGPEEMLVLAGKLADIHARLYGYEPVLGDDDLAMFVRVEYERVGADSHITPREVIRDFIELLDILYQHPDKKPADLLASDEFSYAQGDPSDGMSPQAGGQYAQFTI
;
A
#
# COMPACT_ATOMS: atom_id res chain seq x y z
N MET A 1 38.43 -52.13 38.71
CA MET A 1 38.90 -52.84 37.50
C MET A 1 37.67 -53.37 36.80
N ASP A 2 37.69 -53.25 35.48
CA ASP A 2 36.72 -53.69 34.46
C ASP A 2 35.38 -52.96 34.43
N HIS A 3 35.17 -52.05 33.46
CA HIS A 3 35.00 -52.28 32.01
C HIS A 3 33.64 -52.93 31.71
N THR A 4 32.66 -52.09 31.42
CA THR A 4 31.52 -52.48 30.57
C THR A 4 31.59 -51.66 29.30
N GLU A 5 31.86 -52.37 28.22
CA GLU A 5 31.98 -51.90 26.84
C GLU A 5 30.68 -51.32 26.29
N SER A 6 30.92 -50.33 25.44
CA SER A 6 30.08 -49.68 24.46
C SER A 6 29.22 -50.63 23.63
N ALA A 7 27.89 -50.43 23.68
CA ALA A 7 26.97 -50.88 22.65
C ALA A 7 26.67 -49.70 21.73
N ALA A 8 27.08 -49.85 20.47
CA ALA A 8 26.79 -48.94 19.38
C ALA A 8 25.28 -48.77 19.18
N ASN A 9 24.80 -47.53 19.10
CA ASN A 9 23.51 -47.24 18.49
C ASN A 9 23.63 -45.94 17.69
N THR A 10 23.62 -46.09 16.37
CA THR A 10 23.60 -45.02 15.37
C THR A 10 22.27 -44.26 15.45
N PRO A 11 22.22 -42.91 15.53
CA PRO A 11 20.98 -42.18 15.34
C PRO A 11 20.72 -42.01 13.84
N GLY A 12 19.76 -42.79 13.33
CA GLY A 12 19.16 -42.57 12.02
C GLY A 12 18.30 -41.31 12.01
N SER A 13 18.61 -40.42 11.05
CA SER A 13 17.72 -39.52 10.33
C SER A 13 16.26 -39.44 10.80
N ALA A 14 15.92 -38.32 11.46
CA ALA A 14 14.55 -37.89 11.68
C ALA A 14 14.43 -36.38 11.41
N GLU A 15 14.43 -36.00 10.14
CA GLU A 15 13.85 -34.74 9.67
C GLU A 15 12.85 -35.07 8.57
N ALA A 16 11.59 -35.26 8.96
CA ALA A 16 10.48 -35.40 8.04
C ALA A 16 9.37 -34.42 8.45
N GLY A 17 9.26 -33.34 7.66
CA GLY A 17 8.01 -32.68 7.29
C GLY A 17 7.11 -32.19 8.41
N GLN A 18 7.32 -30.96 8.89
CA GLN A 18 6.22 -30.16 9.42
C GLN A 18 5.40 -29.62 8.24
N THR A 19 4.31 -30.29 7.91
CA THR A 19 3.27 -29.80 7.00
C THR A 19 2.60 -28.58 7.67
N THR A 20 2.89 -27.39 7.16
CA THR A 20 2.18 -26.17 7.56
C THR A 20 0.70 -26.31 7.18
N SER A 21 -0.18 -26.31 8.19
CA SER A 21 -1.64 -26.30 8.01
C SER A 21 -2.03 -25.15 7.06
N ARG A 22 -2.40 -25.48 5.82
CA ARG A 22 -2.96 -24.54 4.83
C ARG A 22 -4.19 -23.87 5.43
N ARG A 23 -4.05 -22.61 5.88
CA ARG A 23 -5.19 -21.78 6.31
C ARG A 23 -6.21 -21.78 5.18
N GLN A 24 -7.39 -22.28 5.49
CA GLN A 24 -8.46 -22.47 4.53
C GLN A 24 -9.08 -21.14 4.09
N VAL A 25 -9.13 -20.87 2.78
CA VAL A 25 -9.70 -19.63 2.21
C VAL A 25 -11.23 -19.62 2.34
N PRO A 26 -11.86 -18.65 3.03
CA PRO A 26 -13.31 -18.52 3.07
C PRO A 26 -13.90 -18.27 1.66
N LYS A 27 -15.05 -18.88 1.33
CA LYS A 27 -15.69 -18.73 0.00
C LYS A 27 -15.89 -17.27 -0.42
N ARG A 28 -16.27 -16.39 0.52
CA ARG A 28 -16.40 -14.95 0.27
C ARG A 28 -15.08 -14.33 -0.22
N ILE A 29 -13.96 -14.70 0.39
CA ILE A 29 -12.63 -14.20 0.03
C ILE A 29 -12.18 -14.79 -1.30
N ALA A 30 -12.43 -16.08 -1.54
CA ALA A 30 -12.15 -16.73 -2.82
C ALA A 30 -12.84 -16.01 -3.99
N GLY A 31 -14.12 -15.66 -3.83
CA GLY A 31 -14.87 -14.91 -4.85
C GLY A 31 -14.28 -13.52 -5.13
N VAL A 32 -13.87 -12.78 -4.09
CA VAL A 32 -13.20 -11.48 -4.26
C VAL A 32 -11.89 -11.63 -5.02
N ILE A 33 -11.08 -12.64 -4.69
CA ILE A 33 -9.79 -12.89 -5.36
C ILE A 33 -9.99 -13.17 -6.85
N ILE A 34 -10.81 -14.16 -7.19
CA ILE A 34 -11.01 -14.59 -8.58
C ILE A 34 -11.61 -13.46 -9.42
N ASN A 35 -12.65 -12.77 -8.93
CA ASN A 35 -13.28 -11.68 -9.67
C ASN A 35 -12.34 -10.48 -9.89
N SER A 36 -11.51 -10.14 -8.89
CA SER A 36 -10.55 -9.04 -9.02
C SER A 36 -9.50 -9.34 -10.08
N LEU A 37 -8.89 -10.54 -10.00
CA LEU A 37 -7.84 -10.96 -10.91
C LEU A 37 -8.36 -11.14 -12.34
N LYS A 38 -9.58 -11.69 -12.51
CA LYS A 38 -10.27 -11.75 -13.80
C LYS A 38 -10.46 -10.35 -14.42
N GLY A 39 -10.82 -9.37 -13.60
CA GLY A 39 -10.90 -7.96 -13.99
C GLY A 39 -9.55 -7.27 -14.24
N GLY A 40 -8.42 -7.96 -14.03
CA GLY A 40 -7.08 -7.39 -14.16
C GLY A 40 -6.68 -6.45 -13.02
N VAL A 41 -7.37 -6.52 -11.87
CA VAL A 41 -7.09 -5.67 -10.70
C VAL A 41 -6.62 -6.51 -9.51
N VAL A 42 -5.82 -5.91 -8.64
CA VAL A 42 -5.33 -6.56 -7.42
C VAL A 42 -6.41 -6.45 -6.35
N PRO A 43 -6.85 -7.56 -5.72
CA PRO A 43 -7.87 -7.51 -4.67
C PRO A 43 -7.39 -6.71 -3.45
N ARG A 44 -8.30 -6.07 -2.69
CA ARG A 44 -7.94 -5.41 -1.41
C ARG A 44 -7.91 -6.37 -0.21
N ILE A 45 -8.57 -7.53 -0.33
CA ILE A 45 -8.64 -8.55 0.72
C ILE A 45 -8.25 -9.91 0.14
N GLY A 46 -7.57 -10.73 0.93
CA GLY A 46 -7.26 -12.11 0.57
C GLY A 46 -5.91 -12.31 -0.12
N LEU A 47 -5.09 -11.26 -0.24
CA LEU A 47 -3.74 -11.36 -0.80
C LEU A 47 -2.87 -12.45 -0.15
N PRO A 48 -2.87 -12.64 1.19
CA PRO A 48 -2.02 -13.65 1.82
C PRO A 48 -2.22 -15.07 1.27
N TYR A 49 -3.37 -15.36 0.66
CA TYR A 49 -3.65 -16.66 0.04
C TYR A 49 -2.96 -16.84 -1.32
N ILE A 50 -2.65 -15.75 -2.02
CA ILE A 50 -2.07 -15.74 -3.37
C ILE A 50 -0.66 -15.13 -3.43
N THR A 51 -0.11 -14.64 -2.31
CA THR A 51 1.26 -14.10 -2.27
C THR A 51 2.29 -15.17 -2.65
N VAL A 52 3.06 -14.89 -3.68
CA VAL A 52 4.21 -15.69 -4.13
C VAL A 52 5.39 -14.76 -4.33
N GLY A 53 6.59 -15.25 -4.01
CA GLY A 53 7.81 -14.44 -4.08
C GLY A 53 7.82 -13.28 -3.07
N ARG A 54 8.68 -12.30 -3.34
CA ARG A 54 8.75 -11.00 -2.65
C ARG A 54 9.10 -11.00 -1.17
N ARG A 55 9.55 -12.13 -0.63
CA ARG A 55 9.87 -12.25 0.80
C ARG A 55 10.92 -11.21 1.22
N ARG A 56 11.97 -11.03 0.42
CA ARG A 56 13.08 -10.14 0.73
C ARG A 56 12.66 -8.67 0.66
N GLU A 57 11.84 -8.31 -0.32
CA GLU A 57 11.31 -6.95 -0.49
C GLU A 57 10.32 -6.60 0.63
N ILE A 58 9.46 -7.53 1.03
CA ILE A 58 8.57 -7.36 2.18
C ILE A 58 9.41 -7.21 3.46
N GLU A 59 10.41 -8.06 3.68
CA GLU A 59 11.28 -8.01 4.86
C GLU A 59 12.03 -6.67 4.97
N ALA A 60 12.55 -6.16 3.86
CA ALA A 60 13.20 -4.85 3.81
C ALA A 60 12.26 -3.71 4.21
N ILE A 61 11.01 -3.73 3.76
CA ILE A 61 10.00 -2.74 4.13
C ILE A 61 9.57 -2.92 5.60
N LEU A 62 9.47 -4.16 6.09
CA LEU A 62 9.13 -4.43 7.49
C LEU A 62 10.24 -3.98 8.46
N HIS A 63 11.50 -4.01 8.04
CA HIS A 63 12.59 -3.41 8.80
C HIS A 63 12.41 -1.89 8.95
N ASP A 64 11.96 -1.19 7.90
CA ASP A 64 11.63 0.24 8.02
C ASP A 64 10.45 0.48 8.97
N VAL A 65 9.49 -0.45 9.01
CA VAL A 65 8.36 -0.40 9.94
C VAL A 65 8.82 -0.48 11.39
N ASP A 66 9.89 -1.23 11.69
CA ASP A 66 10.51 -1.25 13.02
C ASP A 66 11.10 0.12 13.40
N ILE A 67 11.76 0.79 12.44
CA ILE A 67 12.31 2.15 12.64
C ILE A 67 11.19 3.15 12.93
N ILE A 68 10.07 3.06 12.19
CA ILE A 68 8.93 3.96 12.34
C ILE A 68 8.23 3.73 13.68
N GLU A 69 8.07 2.47 14.09
CA GLU A 69 7.52 2.12 15.41
C GLU A 69 8.36 2.73 16.55
N GLY A 70 9.69 2.80 16.36
CA GLY A 70 10.63 3.43 17.29
C GLY A 70 10.65 4.98 17.28
N GLY A 71 9.81 5.65 16.50
CA GLY A 71 9.78 7.13 16.42
C GLY A 71 10.53 7.75 15.24
N GLY A 72 11.16 6.91 14.40
CA GLY A 72 11.79 7.35 13.17
C GLY A 72 10.79 7.60 12.03
N ALA A 73 11.34 7.86 10.86
CA ALA A 73 10.61 7.96 9.61
C ALA A 73 11.38 7.26 8.49
N ALA A 74 10.67 6.77 7.49
CA ALA A 74 11.28 6.09 6.36
C ALA A 74 10.66 6.54 5.03
N PHE A 75 11.47 6.52 3.97
CA PHE A 75 11.04 6.84 2.62
C PHE A 75 11.59 5.79 1.66
N ARG A 76 10.70 5.12 0.92
CA ARG A 76 11.04 4.12 -0.08
C ARG A 76 10.38 4.41 -1.42
N PHE A 77 11.11 4.12 -2.48
CA PHE A 77 10.60 3.95 -3.83
C PHE A 77 10.54 2.46 -4.15
N ILE A 78 9.46 2.04 -4.80
CA ILE A 78 9.34 0.73 -5.41
C ILE A 78 9.30 0.96 -6.92
N GLU A 79 10.32 0.48 -7.61
CA GLU A 79 10.47 0.61 -9.04
C GLU A 79 10.19 -0.74 -9.71
N GLY A 80 9.37 -0.76 -10.76
CA GLY A 80 9.13 -1.98 -11.50
C GLY A 80 8.31 -1.76 -12.76
N ARG A 81 8.53 -2.60 -13.77
CA ARG A 81 7.77 -2.54 -15.05
C ARG A 81 6.28 -2.79 -14.84
N TYR A 82 5.44 -2.52 -15.84
CA TYR A 82 4.03 -2.94 -15.78
C TYR A 82 3.95 -4.46 -15.57
N GLY A 83 3.01 -4.90 -14.74
CA GLY A 83 2.87 -6.32 -14.39
C GLY A 83 3.90 -6.90 -13.41
N SER A 84 4.93 -6.15 -12.98
CA SER A 84 5.95 -6.64 -12.01
C SER A 84 5.44 -6.92 -10.60
N GLY A 85 4.17 -6.63 -10.31
CA GLY A 85 3.57 -6.85 -8.99
C GLY A 85 3.73 -5.70 -8.00
N LYS A 86 4.01 -4.46 -8.43
CA LYS A 86 4.07 -3.27 -7.56
C LYS A 86 2.84 -3.14 -6.65
N SER A 87 1.64 -3.06 -7.23
CA SER A 87 0.39 -2.92 -6.47
C SER A 87 0.12 -4.16 -5.61
N PHE A 88 0.58 -5.34 -6.04
CA PHE A 88 0.53 -6.56 -5.23
C PHE A 88 1.42 -6.45 -3.98
N LEU A 89 2.66 -6.01 -4.13
CA LEU A 89 3.58 -5.78 -3.02
C LEU A 89 3.04 -4.72 -2.05
N LEU A 90 2.53 -3.60 -2.57
CA LEU A 90 1.92 -2.55 -1.73
C LEU A 90 0.76 -3.10 -0.89
N GLN A 91 -0.15 -3.87 -1.48
CA GLN A 91 -1.27 -4.46 -0.74
C GLN A 91 -0.82 -5.54 0.26
N ALA A 92 0.22 -6.31 -0.07
CA ALA A 92 0.81 -7.28 0.85
C ALA A 92 1.43 -6.56 2.07
N VAL A 93 2.23 -5.52 1.84
CA VAL A 93 2.82 -4.67 2.89
C VAL A 93 1.70 -4.03 3.72
N ARG A 94 0.69 -3.44 3.09
CA ARG A 94 -0.48 -2.82 3.74
C ARG A 94 -1.12 -3.76 4.74
N THR A 95 -1.31 -5.03 4.37
CA THR A 95 -1.87 -6.05 5.28
C THR A 95 -0.95 -6.28 6.49
N HIS A 96 0.35 -6.49 6.27
CA HIS A 96 1.30 -6.77 7.34
C HIS A 96 1.45 -5.60 8.33
N VAL A 97 1.53 -4.37 7.84
CA VAL A 97 1.67 -3.19 8.72
C VAL A 97 0.40 -2.91 9.51
N MET A 98 -0.79 -3.11 8.92
CA MET A 98 -2.05 -3.02 9.66
C MET A 98 -2.14 -4.10 10.74
N ASP A 99 -1.65 -5.31 10.47
CA ASP A 99 -1.60 -6.38 11.47
C ASP A 99 -0.71 -6.05 12.66
N ARG A 100 0.32 -5.22 12.45
CA ARG A 100 1.19 -4.64 13.49
C ARG A 100 0.61 -3.41 14.19
N GLY A 101 -0.58 -2.95 13.81
CA GLY A 101 -1.23 -1.80 14.44
C GLY A 101 -0.86 -0.44 13.85
N PHE A 102 -0.35 -0.39 12.62
CA PHE A 102 -0.20 0.86 11.87
C PHE A 102 -1.52 1.28 11.21
N VAL A 103 -1.66 2.58 10.99
CA VAL A 103 -2.66 3.14 10.07
C VAL A 103 -2.03 3.29 8.69
N VAL A 104 -2.78 2.95 7.65
CA VAL A 104 -2.33 3.08 6.26
C VAL A 104 -3.25 4.02 5.51
N VAL A 105 -2.67 4.91 4.72
CA VAL A 105 -3.37 5.75 3.73
C VAL A 105 -2.78 5.45 2.36
N ASP A 106 -3.64 5.24 1.36
CA ASP A 106 -3.23 4.92 -0.01
C ASP A 106 -3.92 5.81 -1.05
N ALA A 107 -3.19 6.22 -2.08
CA ALA A 107 -3.75 6.99 -3.19
C ALA A 107 -3.00 6.73 -4.50
N ASP A 108 -3.77 6.56 -5.58
CA ASP A 108 -3.23 6.49 -6.94
C ASP A 108 -3.21 7.91 -7.52
N LEU A 109 -2.04 8.34 -8.00
CA LEU A 109 -1.94 9.61 -8.71
C LEU A 109 -2.67 9.53 -10.05
N SER A 110 -3.15 10.68 -10.52
CA SER A 110 -3.89 10.80 -11.77
C SER A 110 -3.69 12.22 -12.33
N PRO A 111 -4.20 12.55 -13.53
CA PRO A 111 -4.12 13.92 -14.03
C PRO A 111 -4.67 14.98 -13.06
N GLU A 112 -5.66 14.61 -12.24
CA GLU A 112 -6.32 15.46 -11.23
C GLU A 112 -5.78 15.27 -9.80
N ARG A 113 -4.98 14.22 -9.54
CA ARG A 113 -4.33 13.96 -8.24
C ARG A 113 -2.82 13.96 -8.40
N ARG A 114 -2.18 15.00 -7.86
CA ARG A 114 -0.72 15.22 -7.93
C ARG A 114 -0.18 15.50 -6.55
N LEU A 115 1.14 15.51 -6.37
CA LEU A 115 1.74 15.91 -5.09
C LEU A 115 1.73 17.43 -4.92
N GLN A 116 1.85 18.15 -6.04
CA GLN A 116 1.75 19.59 -6.11
C GLN A 116 0.95 20.03 -7.34
N GLY A 117 0.11 21.04 -7.14
CA GLY A 117 -0.68 21.68 -8.17
C GLY A 117 -1.06 23.11 -7.78
N THR A 118 -1.80 23.79 -8.65
CA THR A 118 -2.34 25.13 -8.41
C THR A 118 -3.88 25.17 -8.48
N LYS A 119 -4.50 23.99 -8.68
CA LYS A 119 -5.93 23.84 -8.94
C LYS A 119 -6.60 22.84 -7.99
N GLY A 120 -6.05 22.64 -6.79
CA GLY A 120 -6.56 21.68 -5.81
C GLY A 120 -6.09 20.24 -6.06
N GLN A 121 -5.06 20.04 -6.89
CA GLN A 121 -4.60 18.69 -7.26
C GLN A 121 -3.81 18.00 -6.13
N GLY A 122 -3.09 18.79 -5.32
CA GLY A 122 -2.45 18.32 -4.09
C GLY A 122 -3.50 18.00 -3.03
N LEU A 123 -4.47 18.87 -2.87
CA LEU A 123 -5.63 18.68 -2.00
C LEU A 123 -6.46 17.45 -2.42
N ALA A 124 -6.60 17.18 -3.72
CA ALA A 124 -7.29 16.00 -4.22
C ALA A 124 -6.57 14.70 -3.84
N THR A 125 -5.22 14.70 -3.88
CA THR A 125 -4.42 13.57 -3.36
C THR A 125 -4.62 13.41 -1.85
N TYR A 126 -4.59 14.50 -1.08
CA TYR A 126 -4.86 14.46 0.35
C TYR A 126 -6.25 13.89 0.68
N ARG A 127 -7.30 14.37 0.00
CA ARG A 127 -8.67 13.87 0.16
C ARG A 127 -8.77 12.38 -0.12
N GLU A 128 -8.08 11.91 -1.16
CA GLU A 128 -7.98 10.49 -1.50
C GLU A 128 -7.33 9.68 -0.36
N LEU A 129 -6.18 10.15 0.15
CA LEU A 129 -5.47 9.52 1.27
C LEU A 129 -6.36 9.43 2.52
N MET A 130 -7.04 10.52 2.89
CA MET A 130 -7.91 10.56 4.06
C MET A 130 -9.14 9.66 3.89
N ARG A 131 -9.71 9.59 2.68
CA ARG A 131 -10.82 8.68 2.38
C ARG A 131 -10.39 7.22 2.49
N ASN A 132 -9.20 6.89 2.00
CA ASN A 132 -8.68 5.52 2.01
C ASN A 132 -7.97 5.16 3.32
N MET A 133 -7.97 6.04 4.33
CA MET A 133 -7.41 5.77 5.65
C MET A 133 -7.99 4.49 6.24
N SER A 134 -7.12 3.54 6.54
CA SER A 134 -7.46 2.16 6.86
C SER A 134 -6.72 1.68 8.09
N THR A 135 -7.37 0.79 8.84
CA THR A 135 -6.81 0.11 10.01
C THR A 135 -7.15 -1.38 9.93
N LYS A 136 -6.56 -2.20 10.80
CA LYS A 136 -6.85 -3.64 10.88
C LYS A 136 -8.36 -3.95 10.98
N THR A 137 -9.10 -3.15 11.75
CA THR A 137 -10.55 -3.36 11.96
C THR A 137 -11.40 -2.77 10.83
N ARG A 138 -10.83 -1.89 9.99
CA ARG A 138 -11.51 -1.25 8.86
C ARG A 138 -10.55 -1.16 7.65
N PRO A 139 -10.30 -2.27 6.94
CA PRO A 139 -9.31 -2.35 5.86
C PRO A 139 -9.78 -1.71 4.53
N GLU A 140 -11.07 -1.40 4.41
CA GLU A 140 -11.68 -0.86 3.18
C GLU A 140 -11.63 0.67 3.08
N GLY A 141 -11.13 1.36 4.12
CA GLY A 141 -11.09 2.83 4.18
C GLY A 141 -12.13 3.46 5.12
N GLY A 142 -12.05 4.79 5.25
CA GLY A 142 -12.94 5.58 6.11
C GLY A 142 -12.74 5.35 7.61
N ALA A 143 -11.52 5.03 8.04
CA ALA A 143 -11.23 4.74 9.45
C ALA A 143 -11.11 5.98 10.35
N LEU A 144 -11.05 7.19 9.80
CA LEU A 144 -10.83 8.42 10.56
C LEU A 144 -11.84 8.62 11.72
N PRO A 145 -13.17 8.51 11.55
CA PRO A 145 -14.11 8.66 12.68
C PRO A 145 -13.84 7.63 13.78
N LEU A 146 -13.62 6.37 13.39
CA LEU A 146 -13.34 5.28 14.33
C LEU A 146 -12.05 5.50 15.12
N ILE A 147 -11.02 6.09 14.49
CA ILE A 147 -9.76 6.45 15.14
C ILE A 147 -10.00 7.55 16.17
N LEU A 148 -10.75 8.59 15.82
CA LEU A 148 -11.06 9.71 16.72
C LEU A 148 -11.90 9.26 17.92
N ASP A 149 -12.93 8.44 17.70
CA ASP A 149 -13.78 7.90 18.75
C ASP A 149 -12.97 7.00 19.71
N ARG A 150 -12.10 6.15 19.16
CA ARG A 150 -11.19 5.31 19.95
C ARG A 150 -10.22 6.16 20.77
N TRP A 151 -9.68 7.23 20.20
CA TRP A 151 -8.80 8.15 20.91
C TRP A 151 -9.52 8.78 22.09
N ILE A 152 -10.74 9.30 21.92
CA ILE A 152 -11.56 9.84 23.02
C ILE A 152 -11.72 8.80 24.13
N ALA A 153 -12.13 7.58 23.78
CA ALA A 153 -12.33 6.50 24.76
C ALA A 153 -11.04 6.16 25.52
N THR A 154 -9.89 6.22 24.83
CA THR A 154 -8.57 6.00 25.43
C THR A 154 -8.25 7.12 26.43
N VAL A 155 -8.41 8.38 26.03
CA VAL A 155 -8.17 9.54 26.92
C VAL A 155 -9.06 9.50 28.16
N GLN A 156 -10.35 9.14 28.01
CA GLN A 156 -11.27 8.98 29.14
C GLN A 156 -10.81 7.86 30.08
N THR A 157 -10.38 6.72 29.53
CA THR A 157 -9.89 5.59 30.32
C THR A 157 -8.60 5.93 31.07
N ASP A 158 -7.66 6.61 30.41
CA ASP A 158 -6.41 7.06 31.01
C ASP A 158 -6.67 8.09 32.13
N THR A 159 -7.61 9.01 31.91
CA THR A 159 -8.05 9.97 32.94
C THR A 159 -8.71 9.27 34.13
N ALA A 160 -9.49 8.22 33.89
CA ALA A 160 -10.16 7.44 34.94
C ALA A 160 -9.21 6.51 35.72
N THR A 161 -8.01 6.25 35.21
CA THR A 161 -7.02 5.38 35.87
C THR A 161 -5.83 6.16 36.42
N ALA A 162 -5.69 7.43 36.06
CA ALA A 162 -4.71 8.35 36.63
C ALA A 162 -4.90 8.44 38.16
N PRO A 163 -3.81 8.57 38.95
CA PRO A 163 -3.90 8.71 40.39
C PRO A 163 -4.84 9.87 40.75
N ALA A 164 -5.78 9.62 41.67
CA ALA A 164 -6.58 10.70 42.25
C ALA A 164 -5.61 11.80 42.72
N GLY A 165 -5.91 13.05 42.35
CA GLY A 165 -5.13 14.19 42.83
C GLY A 165 -5.20 14.31 44.36
N GLU A 166 -4.75 15.43 44.90
CA GLU A 166 -4.71 15.70 46.36
C GLU A 166 -6.05 15.48 47.09
N THR A 167 -7.18 15.42 46.37
CA THR A 167 -8.54 15.20 46.88
C THR A 167 -8.92 13.74 47.18
N GLY A 168 -8.11 12.74 46.77
CA GLY A 168 -8.23 11.34 47.22
C GLY A 168 -9.47 10.54 46.76
N ALA A 169 -10.40 11.14 46.01
CA ALA A 169 -11.55 10.45 45.43
C ALA A 169 -11.53 10.58 43.90
N MET A 170 -11.79 9.48 43.19
CA MET A 170 -11.99 9.49 41.75
C MET A 170 -13.40 10.00 41.43
N PRO A 171 -13.55 11.08 40.65
CA PRO A 171 -14.86 11.54 40.22
C PRO A 171 -15.52 10.50 39.30
N GLY A 172 -16.85 10.39 39.36
CA GLY A 172 -17.59 9.51 38.45
C GLY A 172 -17.53 10.03 37.00
N PRO A 173 -17.86 9.21 35.98
CA PRO A 173 -17.84 9.62 34.57
C PRO A 173 -18.71 10.83 34.24
N ASP A 174 -19.80 11.03 35.00
CA ASP A 174 -20.75 12.13 34.85
C ASP A 174 -20.40 13.37 35.72
N ASP A 175 -19.26 13.33 36.42
CA ASP A 175 -18.83 14.42 37.30
C ASP A 175 -18.18 15.55 36.47
N PRO A 176 -18.56 16.83 36.67
CA PRO A 176 -17.87 17.96 36.08
C PRO A 176 -16.36 17.99 36.34
N GLU A 177 -15.89 17.46 37.49
CA GLU A 177 -14.46 17.33 37.78
C GLU A 177 -13.77 16.32 36.85
N PHE A 178 -14.46 15.22 36.48
CA PHE A 178 -13.94 14.26 35.51
C PHE A 178 -13.80 14.91 34.13
N ALA A 179 -14.83 15.63 33.67
CA ALA A 179 -14.79 16.34 32.40
C ALA A 179 -13.64 17.34 32.33
N ALA A 180 -13.41 18.12 33.40
CA ALA A 180 -12.30 19.07 33.49
C ALA A 180 -10.92 18.38 33.45
N ARG A 181 -10.77 17.20 34.09
CA ARG A 181 -9.54 16.40 34.02
C ARG A 181 -9.30 15.81 32.64
N VAL A 182 -10.37 15.38 31.95
CA VAL A 182 -10.26 14.91 30.56
C VAL A 182 -9.81 16.06 29.66
N ASP A 183 -10.40 17.26 29.81
CA ASP A 183 -9.98 18.44 29.06
C ASP A 183 -8.50 18.79 29.29
N GLN A 184 -8.03 18.67 30.54
CA GLN A 184 -6.62 18.84 30.85
C GLN A 184 -5.74 17.79 30.16
N THR A 185 -6.14 16.51 30.19
CA THR A 185 -5.40 15.41 29.56
C THR A 185 -5.34 15.57 28.04
N ILE A 186 -6.45 16.01 27.42
CA ILE A 186 -6.50 16.37 26.00
C ILE A 186 -5.54 17.53 25.72
N ALA A 187 -5.58 18.59 26.53
CA ALA A 187 -4.70 19.75 26.37
C ALA A 187 -3.22 19.37 26.48
N GLU A 188 -2.83 18.50 27.41
CA GLU A 188 -1.45 18.01 27.58
C GLU A 188 -1.01 17.14 26.39
N THR A 189 -1.87 16.20 25.96
CA THR A 189 -1.62 15.33 24.80
C THR A 189 -1.39 16.16 23.53
N ILE A 190 -2.16 17.23 23.40
CA ILE A 190 -2.15 18.13 22.26
C ILE A 190 -1.04 19.18 22.34
N ALA A 191 -0.61 19.59 23.53
CA ALA A 191 0.43 20.60 23.73
C ALA A 191 1.74 20.21 23.03
N SER A 192 2.12 18.93 23.07
CA SER A 192 3.31 18.44 22.36
C SER A 192 3.21 18.57 20.84
N MET A 193 1.99 18.68 20.29
CA MET A 193 1.77 18.87 18.85
C MET A 193 1.84 20.34 18.44
N GLN A 194 1.71 21.28 19.38
CA GLN A 194 1.65 22.72 19.07
C GLN A 194 2.97 23.27 18.52
N ASP A 195 4.09 22.62 18.85
CA ASP A 195 5.43 22.96 18.32
C ASP A 195 5.58 22.57 16.83
N MET A 196 4.68 21.75 16.30
CA MET A 196 4.65 21.37 14.90
C MET A 196 3.93 22.41 14.04
N VAL A 197 4.31 22.48 12.76
CA VAL A 197 3.65 23.34 11.78
C VAL A 197 2.15 22.98 11.69
N HIS A 198 1.27 23.98 11.87
CA HIS A 198 -0.19 23.85 11.93
C HIS A 198 -0.74 23.07 13.15
N GLY A 199 0.08 22.78 14.15
CA GLY A 199 -0.32 22.02 15.33
C GLY A 199 -1.47 22.65 16.13
N PHE A 200 -1.47 23.98 16.29
CA PHE A 200 -2.51 24.69 17.06
C PHE A 200 -3.93 24.56 16.47
N ASP A 201 -4.07 24.57 15.15
CA ASP A 201 -5.39 24.44 14.52
C ASP A 201 -5.88 22.99 14.56
N PHE A 202 -4.97 22.03 14.37
CA PHE A 202 -5.25 20.60 14.50
C PHE A 202 -5.70 20.23 15.92
N ALA A 203 -4.95 20.71 16.90
CA ALA A 203 -5.24 20.68 18.33
C ALA A 203 -6.67 21.14 18.64
N ARG A 204 -7.00 22.36 18.20
CA ARG A 204 -8.30 22.97 18.45
C ARG A 204 -9.45 22.15 17.87
N LEU A 205 -9.26 21.53 16.71
CA LEU A 205 -10.28 20.69 16.09
C LEU A 205 -10.47 19.35 16.81
N LEU A 206 -9.41 18.75 17.33
CA LEU A 206 -9.53 17.57 18.19
C LEU A 206 -10.34 17.86 19.46
N THR A 207 -10.05 18.98 20.13
CA THR A 207 -10.82 19.44 21.29
C THR A 207 -12.28 19.68 20.95
N MET A 208 -12.55 20.30 19.79
CA MET A 208 -13.91 20.53 19.31
C MET A 208 -14.65 19.21 19.01
N TYR A 209 -13.97 18.24 18.39
CA TYR A 209 -14.53 16.91 18.13
C TYR A 209 -14.93 16.21 19.44
N TYR A 210 -14.06 16.26 20.45
CA TYR A 210 -14.33 15.70 21.77
C TYR A 210 -15.58 16.30 22.41
N HIS A 211 -15.64 17.64 22.56
CA HIS A 211 -16.79 18.29 23.20
C HIS A 211 -18.09 18.05 22.43
N ALA A 212 -18.04 18.08 21.09
CA ALA A 212 -19.21 17.80 20.26
C ALA A 212 -19.70 16.36 20.44
N SER A 213 -18.78 15.39 20.49
CA SER A 213 -19.11 13.98 20.72
C SER A 213 -19.77 13.76 22.10
N GLN A 214 -19.24 14.39 23.16
CA GLN A 214 -19.80 14.30 24.51
C GLN A 214 -21.20 14.93 24.62
N GLN A 215 -21.48 15.97 23.82
CA GLN A 215 -22.76 16.68 23.82
C GLN A 215 -23.79 16.06 22.86
N GLY A 216 -23.40 15.04 22.07
CA GLY A 216 -24.24 14.49 21.00
C GLY A 216 -24.50 15.48 19.85
N ASP A 217 -23.60 16.46 19.65
CA ASP A 217 -23.67 17.41 18.55
C ASP A 217 -23.07 16.80 17.27
N ASP A 218 -23.87 15.95 16.63
CA ASP A 218 -23.52 15.28 15.37
C ASP A 218 -23.21 16.26 14.23
N GLU A 219 -23.77 17.48 14.28
CA GLU A 219 -23.53 18.51 13.28
C GLU A 219 -22.09 19.04 13.38
N THR A 220 -21.64 19.40 14.59
CA THR A 220 -20.26 19.84 14.81
C THR A 220 -19.26 18.70 14.57
N VAL A 221 -19.58 17.46 14.98
CA VAL A 221 -18.78 16.27 14.64
C VAL A 221 -18.60 16.15 13.12
N GLY A 222 -19.69 16.27 12.36
CA GLY A 222 -19.67 16.21 10.89
C GLY A 222 -18.81 17.32 10.27
N ARG A 223 -18.91 18.55 10.78
CA ARG A 223 -18.12 19.71 10.33
C ARG A 223 -16.61 19.54 10.62
N VAL A 224 -16.25 19.04 11.80
CA VAL A 224 -14.84 18.77 12.14
C VAL A 224 -14.27 17.66 11.24
N LEU A 225 -15.02 16.59 11.01
CA LEU A 225 -14.61 15.52 10.09
C LEU A 225 -14.46 16.04 8.65
N LYS A 226 -15.36 16.92 8.19
CA LYS A 226 -15.25 17.63 6.90
C LYS A 226 -13.95 18.42 6.82
N TRP A 227 -13.51 19.05 7.91
CA TRP A 227 -12.21 19.73 7.97
C TRP A 227 -11.03 18.77 7.86
N PHE A 228 -11.00 17.71 8.65
CA PHE A 228 -9.90 16.73 8.59
C PHE A 228 -9.79 16.03 7.24
N ARG A 229 -10.92 15.84 6.53
CA ARG A 229 -10.91 15.33 5.14
C ARG A 229 -10.49 16.39 4.11
N GLY A 230 -10.29 17.64 4.51
CA GLY A 230 -9.90 18.74 3.63
C GLY A 230 -11.03 19.18 2.69
N GLU A 231 -12.29 19.03 3.10
CA GLU A 231 -13.48 19.24 2.24
C GLU A 231 -13.98 20.69 2.22
N TYR A 232 -13.45 21.58 3.07
CA TYR A 232 -13.76 23.00 3.02
C TYR A 232 -13.16 23.68 1.79
N ALA A 233 -13.96 24.46 1.07
CA ALA A 233 -13.52 25.16 -0.13
C ALA A 233 -12.87 26.52 0.21
N THR A 234 -13.36 27.19 1.26
CA THR A 234 -12.89 28.54 1.63
C THR A 234 -12.62 28.69 3.11
N LYS A 235 -11.70 29.59 3.46
CA LYS A 235 -11.42 29.97 4.86
C LYS A 235 -12.64 30.62 5.52
N THR A 236 -13.46 31.34 4.76
CA THR A 236 -14.67 31.99 5.25
C THR A 236 -15.70 30.96 5.71
N GLU A 237 -15.88 29.90 4.94
CA GLU A 237 -16.76 28.77 5.28
C GLU A 237 -16.28 28.07 6.56
N ALA A 238 -14.99 27.70 6.63
CA ALA A 238 -14.42 27.08 7.82
C ALA A 238 -14.52 27.99 9.07
N ARG A 239 -14.34 29.31 8.90
CA ARG A 239 -14.49 30.28 9.99
C ARG A 239 -15.94 30.44 10.43
N GLY A 240 -16.89 30.38 9.50
CA GLY A 240 -18.32 30.45 9.82
C GLY A 240 -18.83 29.22 10.55
N GLU A 241 -18.40 28.03 10.13
CA GLU A 241 -18.90 26.75 10.68
C GLU A 241 -18.13 26.28 11.94
N LEU A 242 -16.82 26.53 12.00
CA LEU A 242 -15.92 26.00 13.05
C LEU A 242 -15.15 27.10 13.79
N GLY A 243 -15.20 28.36 13.35
CA GLY A 243 -14.38 29.43 13.91
C GLY A 243 -12.88 29.29 13.63
N VAL A 244 -12.47 28.41 12.71
CA VAL A 244 -11.08 28.15 12.33
C VAL A 244 -10.73 28.91 11.05
N GLY A 245 -9.65 29.69 11.06
CA GLY A 245 -9.25 30.57 9.96
C GLY A 245 -8.36 29.91 8.90
N VAL A 246 -8.01 28.64 9.08
CA VAL A 246 -7.12 27.87 8.21
C VAL A 246 -7.86 26.70 7.57
N ILE A 247 -7.39 26.29 6.39
CA ILE A 247 -7.89 25.13 5.66
C ILE A 247 -6.70 24.35 5.09
N ILE A 248 -6.95 23.09 4.78
CA ILE A 248 -6.01 22.22 4.08
C ILE A 248 -6.06 22.55 2.59
N GLY A 249 -4.89 22.71 1.97
CA GLY A 249 -4.73 23.12 0.57
C GLY A 249 -3.55 22.43 -0.13
N ASP A 250 -3.30 22.84 -1.38
CA ASP A 250 -2.27 22.24 -2.24
C ASP A 250 -0.84 22.38 -1.68
N ASP A 251 -0.58 23.41 -0.89
CA ASP A 251 0.72 23.76 -0.33
C ASP A 251 1.02 23.03 0.99
N ASN A 252 0.03 22.91 1.88
CA ASN A 252 0.21 22.50 3.28
C ASN A 252 -0.29 21.08 3.63
N TRP A 253 -0.91 20.34 2.70
CA TRP A 253 -1.48 19.02 3.02
C TRP A 253 -0.51 18.00 3.63
N TYR A 254 0.77 18.07 3.24
CA TYR A 254 1.81 17.18 3.74
C TYR A 254 2.13 17.45 5.22
N ASP A 255 2.05 18.70 5.67
CA ASP A 255 2.27 19.04 7.08
C ASP A 255 1.18 18.44 7.97
N TYR A 256 -0.06 18.39 7.48
CA TYR A 256 -1.15 17.69 8.17
C TYR A 256 -0.95 16.18 8.23
N LEU A 257 -0.32 15.54 7.24
CA LEU A 257 0.03 14.12 7.36
C LEU A 257 1.09 13.86 8.44
N LYS A 258 2.05 14.78 8.62
CA LYS A 258 3.01 14.70 9.73
C LYS A 258 2.30 14.83 11.08
N LEU A 259 1.33 15.75 11.19
CA LEU A 259 0.48 15.87 12.38
C LEU A 259 -0.34 14.60 12.64
N PHE A 260 -0.91 14.00 11.59
CA PHE A 260 -1.60 12.71 11.73
C PHE A 260 -0.67 11.60 12.19
N ALA A 261 0.54 11.50 11.68
CA ALA A 261 1.50 10.47 12.11
C ALA A 261 1.77 10.54 13.63
N ASP A 262 1.98 11.74 14.16
CA ASP A 262 2.18 11.96 15.60
C ASP A 262 0.90 11.71 16.41
N PHE A 263 -0.24 12.23 15.94
CA PHE A 263 -1.55 12.02 16.57
C PHE A 263 -1.92 10.54 16.67
N LEU A 264 -1.66 9.76 15.61
CA LEU A 264 -2.03 8.35 15.57
C LEU A 264 -1.31 7.52 16.64
N VAL A 265 -0.06 7.88 16.96
CA VAL A 265 0.66 7.24 18.07
C VAL A 265 0.01 7.56 19.41
N LYS A 266 -0.41 8.81 19.61
CA LYS A 266 -1.17 9.24 20.79
C LYS A 266 -2.55 8.59 20.87
N ALA A 267 -3.13 8.22 19.73
CA ALA A 267 -4.36 7.44 19.62
C ALA A 267 -4.14 5.91 19.81
N GLY A 268 -2.92 5.47 20.13
CA GLY A 268 -2.59 4.08 20.43
C GLY A 268 -2.24 3.21 19.22
N TYR A 269 -1.97 3.82 18.06
CA TYR A 269 -1.41 3.12 16.89
C TYR A 269 0.12 3.18 16.89
N ARG A 270 0.78 2.43 15.99
CA ARG A 270 2.25 2.38 15.91
C ARG A 270 2.87 3.42 14.97
N GLY A 271 2.04 4.11 14.17
CA GLY A 271 2.47 5.13 13.22
C GLY A 271 1.58 5.14 11.96
N LEU A 272 2.00 5.95 10.98
CA LEU A 272 1.32 6.15 9.70
C LEU A 272 2.19 5.68 8.54
N ILE A 273 1.63 4.85 7.65
CA ILE A 273 2.24 4.51 6.37
C ILE A 273 1.44 5.15 5.23
N VAL A 274 2.10 5.97 4.43
CA VAL A 274 1.57 6.63 3.24
C VAL A 274 2.03 5.87 2.00
N MET A 275 1.11 5.36 1.21
CA MET A 275 1.38 4.66 -0.05
C MET A 275 0.87 5.47 -1.24
N ILE A 276 1.75 5.79 -2.18
CA ILE A 276 1.40 6.54 -3.39
C ILE A 276 1.77 5.70 -4.60
N ASP A 277 0.78 5.27 -5.39
CA ASP A 277 0.99 4.52 -6.63
C ASP A 277 0.81 5.44 -7.86
N GLU A 278 1.11 4.90 -9.03
CA GLU A 278 0.88 5.54 -10.33
C GLU A 278 1.69 6.83 -10.52
N LEU A 279 2.94 6.87 -10.03
CA LEU A 279 3.86 8.00 -10.25
C LEU A 279 4.06 8.35 -11.73
N VAL A 280 3.81 7.39 -12.64
CA VAL A 280 3.85 7.62 -14.10
C VAL A 280 2.94 8.77 -14.54
N ASN A 281 1.88 9.09 -13.77
CA ASN A 281 1.03 10.25 -14.06
C ASN A 281 1.75 11.59 -13.89
N ILE A 282 2.77 11.68 -13.02
CA ILE A 282 3.64 12.85 -12.95
C ILE A 282 4.54 12.92 -14.18
N TYR A 283 5.14 11.79 -14.58
CA TYR A 283 5.98 11.70 -15.79
C TYR A 283 5.23 12.14 -17.07
N LYS A 284 3.95 11.79 -17.18
CA LYS A 284 3.06 12.14 -18.29
C LYS A 284 2.73 13.64 -18.36
N ILE A 285 2.95 14.44 -17.31
CA ILE A 285 2.66 15.88 -17.34
C ILE A 285 3.52 16.56 -18.43
N PRO A 286 2.89 17.23 -19.42
CA PRO A 286 3.64 17.86 -20.51
C PRO A 286 4.48 19.05 -20.04
N ASN A 287 3.95 19.85 -19.11
CA ASN A 287 4.61 21.05 -18.62
C ASN A 287 5.77 20.70 -17.66
N ALA A 288 7.00 21.07 -18.06
CA ALA A 288 8.22 20.73 -17.31
C ALA A 288 8.27 21.37 -15.91
N ILE A 289 7.83 22.62 -15.76
CA ILE A 289 7.80 23.32 -14.47
C ILE A 289 6.85 22.61 -13.51
N SER A 290 5.65 22.24 -13.98
CA SER A 290 4.69 21.49 -13.17
C SER A 290 5.21 20.11 -12.75
N ARG A 291 5.97 19.41 -13.61
CA ARG A 291 6.67 18.17 -13.20
C ARG A 291 7.72 18.46 -12.14
N GLN A 292 8.57 19.47 -12.36
CA GLN A 292 9.66 19.81 -11.45
C GLN A 292 9.14 20.17 -10.05
N ASN A 293 8.05 20.92 -9.96
CA ASN A 293 7.38 21.21 -8.68
C ASN A 293 6.97 19.92 -7.94
N ASN A 294 6.40 18.94 -8.66
CA ASN A 294 6.06 17.65 -8.05
C ASN A 294 7.31 16.89 -7.56
N TYR A 295 8.42 16.92 -8.30
CA TYR A 295 9.68 16.35 -7.86
C TYR A 295 10.28 17.11 -6.67
N GLU A 296 10.15 18.43 -6.61
CA GLU A 296 10.56 19.23 -5.45
C GLU A 296 9.72 18.89 -4.20
N LYS A 297 8.43 18.62 -4.36
CA LYS A 297 7.59 18.11 -3.26
C LYS A 297 8.07 16.73 -2.80
N MET A 298 8.40 15.81 -3.70
CA MET A 298 9.01 14.51 -3.33
C MET A 298 10.33 14.69 -2.59
N LEU A 299 11.20 15.59 -3.06
CA LEU A 299 12.46 15.91 -2.40
C LEU A 299 12.23 16.43 -0.98
N THR A 300 11.22 17.29 -0.79
CA THR A 300 10.84 17.82 0.51
C THR A 300 10.41 16.69 1.45
N MET A 301 9.55 15.79 0.98
CA MET A 301 9.11 14.61 1.75
C MET A 301 10.29 13.69 2.11
N TYR A 302 11.19 13.44 1.15
CA TYR A 302 12.42 12.66 1.38
C TYR A 302 13.34 13.35 2.41
N ASN A 303 13.53 14.67 2.32
CA ASN A 303 14.36 15.41 3.27
C ASN A 303 13.78 15.36 4.68
N ASP A 304 12.48 15.58 4.83
CA ASP A 304 11.83 15.61 6.13
C ASP A 304 11.94 14.26 6.85
N THR A 305 11.85 13.14 6.11
CA THR A 305 12.06 11.79 6.66
C THR A 305 13.52 11.55 7.02
N MET A 306 14.48 11.86 6.14
CA MET A 306 15.90 11.61 6.38
C MET A 306 16.54 12.55 7.43
N GLN A 307 15.99 13.74 7.63
CA GLN A 307 16.50 14.73 8.59
C GLN A 307 15.80 14.67 9.95
N GLY A 308 14.90 13.69 10.18
CA GLY A 308 14.18 13.53 11.44
C GLY A 308 13.19 14.66 11.74
N LYS A 309 12.63 15.32 10.71
CA LYS A 309 11.55 16.30 10.86
C LYS A 309 10.16 15.66 10.80
N ALA A 310 10.09 14.46 10.25
CA ALA A 310 8.93 13.59 10.33
C ALA A 310 9.19 12.49 11.36
N HIS A 311 8.17 12.16 12.15
CA HIS A 311 8.20 11.13 13.17
C HIS A 311 7.04 10.17 12.94
N HIS A 312 7.24 8.89 13.22
CA HIS A 312 6.23 7.84 13.08
C HIS A 312 5.58 7.79 11.68
N LEU A 313 6.32 8.19 10.65
CA LEU A 313 5.85 8.30 9.27
C LEU A 313 6.69 7.45 8.30
N GLY A 314 6.04 6.51 7.61
CA GLY A 314 6.60 5.81 6.46
C GLY A 314 5.97 6.30 5.16
N ILE A 315 6.77 6.50 4.13
CA ILE A 315 6.29 6.89 2.79
C ILE A 315 6.82 5.89 1.77
N ILE A 316 5.92 5.29 1.00
CA ILE A 316 6.25 4.36 -0.07
C ILE A 316 5.65 4.89 -1.37
N MET A 317 6.49 5.12 -2.38
CA MET A 317 6.03 5.56 -3.70
C MET A 317 6.36 4.53 -4.79
N CYS A 318 5.40 4.24 -5.68
CA CYS A 318 5.57 3.27 -6.75
C CYS A 318 5.67 3.91 -8.13
N GLY A 319 6.70 3.54 -8.89
CA GLY A 319 6.96 4.07 -10.23
C GLY A 319 7.42 3.00 -11.22
N THR A 320 7.31 3.32 -12.52
CA THR A 320 7.97 2.53 -13.57
C THR A 320 9.44 2.94 -13.71
N PRO A 321 10.32 2.08 -14.23
CA PRO A 321 11.71 2.47 -14.50
C PRO A 321 11.84 3.73 -15.33
N GLN A 322 11.01 3.87 -16.36
CA GLN A 322 10.97 5.11 -17.15
C GLN A 322 10.58 6.34 -16.32
N CYS A 323 9.64 6.20 -15.37
CA CYS A 323 9.25 7.31 -14.51
C CYS A 323 10.38 7.72 -13.55
N VAL A 324 11.20 6.77 -13.09
CA VAL A 324 12.26 7.01 -12.11
C VAL A 324 13.56 7.42 -12.82
N GLU A 325 14.05 6.58 -13.73
CA GLU A 325 15.42 6.62 -14.25
C GLU A 325 15.64 7.57 -15.44
N ASP A 326 14.57 7.97 -16.14
CA ASP A 326 14.68 8.87 -17.29
C ASP A 326 15.29 10.22 -16.86
N ARG A 327 16.45 10.54 -17.41
CA ARG A 327 17.24 11.74 -17.07
C ARG A 327 16.73 13.04 -17.70
N HIS A 328 15.77 12.96 -18.60
CA HIS A 328 15.16 14.11 -19.26
C HIS A 328 13.81 14.46 -18.68
N ARG A 329 13.00 13.44 -18.36
CA ARG A 329 11.63 13.62 -17.91
C ARG A 329 11.29 12.98 -16.58
N GLY A 330 11.96 11.88 -16.23
CA GLY A 330 11.74 11.13 -14.99
C GLY A 330 12.29 11.83 -13.76
N ILE A 331 12.19 11.16 -12.61
CA ILE A 331 12.67 11.68 -11.32
C ILE A 331 14.17 12.02 -11.40
N TYR A 332 14.95 11.23 -12.15
CA TYR A 332 16.37 11.43 -12.34
C TYR A 332 16.72 12.67 -13.18
N SER A 333 15.75 13.33 -13.82
CA SER A 333 15.97 14.65 -14.40
C SER A 333 16.21 15.73 -13.34
N TYR A 334 15.88 15.46 -12.07
CA TYR A 334 16.10 16.36 -10.95
C TYR A 334 17.30 15.88 -10.12
N GLU A 335 18.46 16.54 -10.30
CA GLU A 335 19.76 16.05 -9.82
C GLU A 335 19.80 15.79 -8.30
N ALA A 336 19.07 16.59 -7.50
CA ALA A 336 19.03 16.42 -6.06
C ALA A 336 18.29 15.14 -5.62
N LEU A 337 17.33 14.64 -6.40
CA LEU A 337 16.71 13.33 -6.17
C LEU A 337 17.58 12.23 -6.75
N ARG A 338 18.08 12.42 -7.98
CA ARG A 338 18.95 11.44 -8.65
C ARG A 338 20.14 11.03 -7.80
N SER A 339 20.86 11.99 -7.23
CA SER A 339 22.05 11.73 -6.40
C SER A 339 21.75 10.93 -5.13
N ARG A 340 20.48 10.81 -4.72
CA ARG A 340 20.04 10.09 -3.52
C ARG A 340 19.40 8.74 -3.83
N LEU A 341 18.77 8.63 -5.00
CA LEU A 341 18.03 7.45 -5.42
C LEU A 341 18.83 6.52 -6.32
N ALA A 342 19.81 7.06 -7.06
CA ALA A 342 20.65 6.25 -7.94
C ALA A 342 21.42 5.18 -7.14
N ASP A 343 21.56 4.01 -7.76
CA ASP A 343 22.27 2.89 -7.17
C ASP A 343 23.68 3.27 -6.72
N GLY A 344 24.08 2.74 -5.56
CA GLY A 344 25.43 2.85 -5.07
C GLY A 344 26.43 2.17 -6.01
N ARG A 345 27.68 2.66 -6.02
CA ARG A 345 28.78 2.15 -6.88
C ARG A 345 29.06 0.65 -6.74
N PHE A 346 28.57 0.02 -5.67
CA PHE A 346 28.80 -1.39 -5.33
C PHE A 346 27.58 -2.28 -5.58
N SER A 347 26.44 -1.72 -6.00
CA SER A 347 25.27 -2.50 -6.40
C SER A 347 25.59 -3.25 -7.70
N LYS A 348 25.43 -4.57 -7.72
CA LYS A 348 25.63 -5.43 -8.90
C LYS A 348 24.38 -6.28 -9.12
N GLU A 349 24.17 -6.73 -10.36
CA GLU A 349 23.15 -7.75 -10.66
C GLU A 349 23.34 -8.97 -9.75
N GLY A 350 22.28 -9.37 -9.05
CA GLY A 350 22.28 -10.47 -8.07
C GLY A 350 22.64 -10.09 -6.63
N SER A 351 23.22 -8.91 -6.39
CA SER A 351 23.53 -8.36 -5.05
C SER A 351 22.96 -6.95 -4.93
N ARG A 352 21.62 -6.84 -5.07
CA ARG A 352 20.92 -5.57 -4.91
C ARG A 352 20.81 -5.21 -3.44
N ASP A 353 21.12 -3.97 -3.13
CA ASP A 353 20.96 -3.41 -1.79
C ASP A 353 19.49 -3.11 -1.52
N LEU A 354 18.79 -4.02 -0.85
CA LEU A 354 17.39 -3.84 -0.46
C LEU A 354 17.22 -2.85 0.69
N LEU A 355 18.30 -2.34 1.29
CA LEU A 355 18.25 -1.23 2.25
C LEU A 355 18.38 0.13 1.56
N ALA A 356 18.66 0.16 0.25
CA ALA A 356 18.68 1.38 -0.53
C ALA A 356 17.28 2.02 -0.62
N PRO A 357 17.17 3.35 -0.84
CA PRO A 357 15.88 4.02 -0.97
C PRO A 357 14.99 3.48 -2.09
N VAL A 358 15.56 2.84 -3.12
CA VAL A 358 14.84 2.27 -4.26
C VAL A 358 14.88 0.74 -4.19
N ILE A 359 13.70 0.10 -4.17
CA ILE A 359 13.52 -1.35 -4.26
C ILE A 359 13.11 -1.68 -5.70
N HIS A 360 13.98 -2.40 -6.41
CA HIS A 360 13.75 -2.83 -7.78
C HIS A 360 12.99 -4.15 -7.84
N LEU A 361 11.79 -4.13 -8.43
CA LEU A 361 10.95 -5.29 -8.66
C LEU A 361 11.09 -5.83 -10.07
N ASP A 362 11.70 -7.02 -10.17
CA ASP A 362 11.66 -7.83 -11.37
C ASP A 362 10.26 -8.46 -11.55
N PRO A 363 9.80 -8.80 -12.76
CA PRO A 363 8.58 -9.59 -12.95
C PRO A 363 8.64 -10.96 -12.27
N LEU A 364 7.48 -11.60 -12.08
CA LEU A 364 7.44 -12.96 -11.55
C LEU A 364 8.16 -13.92 -12.52
N GLY A 365 8.99 -14.80 -11.97
CA GLY A 365 9.64 -15.86 -12.74
C GLY A 365 8.67 -17.01 -13.06
N PRO A 366 9.02 -17.91 -13.99
CA PRO A 366 8.20 -19.08 -14.31
C PRO A 366 7.86 -19.95 -13.08
N GLU A 367 8.84 -20.16 -12.19
CA GLU A 367 8.65 -20.93 -10.95
C GLU A 367 7.63 -20.27 -10.01
N GLU A 368 7.68 -18.94 -9.89
CA GLU A 368 6.74 -18.19 -9.06
C GLU A 368 5.34 -18.19 -9.67
N MET A 369 5.24 -18.10 -11.00
CA MET A 369 3.96 -18.20 -11.71
C MET A 369 3.33 -19.59 -11.58
N LEU A 370 4.12 -20.65 -11.61
CA LEU A 370 3.64 -22.01 -11.40
C LEU A 370 2.99 -22.17 -10.03
N VAL A 371 3.64 -21.67 -8.98
CA VAL A 371 3.09 -21.69 -7.61
C VAL A 371 1.82 -20.85 -7.52
N LEU A 372 1.78 -19.69 -8.19
CA LEU A 372 0.59 -18.84 -8.22
C LEU A 372 -0.57 -19.54 -8.93
N ALA A 373 -0.33 -20.15 -10.08
CA ALA A 373 -1.33 -20.90 -10.84
C ALA A 373 -1.93 -22.04 -10.01
N GLY A 374 -1.10 -22.83 -9.32
CA GLY A 374 -1.59 -23.86 -8.41
C GLY A 374 -2.49 -23.31 -7.29
N LYS A 375 -2.10 -22.19 -6.66
CA LYS A 375 -2.93 -21.51 -5.65
C LYS A 375 -4.27 -21.02 -6.24
N LEU A 376 -4.26 -20.48 -7.46
CA LEU A 376 -5.47 -20.00 -8.12
C LEU A 376 -6.41 -21.15 -8.49
N ALA A 377 -5.87 -22.26 -8.99
CA ALA A 377 -6.65 -23.47 -9.25
C ALA A 377 -7.34 -23.99 -7.98
N ASP A 378 -6.61 -24.07 -6.86
CA ASP A 378 -7.16 -24.46 -5.56
C ASP A 378 -8.28 -23.52 -5.08
N ILE A 379 -8.08 -22.20 -5.22
CA ILE A 379 -9.07 -21.18 -4.82
C ILE A 379 -10.32 -21.27 -5.70
N HIS A 380 -10.15 -21.46 -7.00
CA HIS A 380 -11.22 -21.56 -7.98
C HIS A 380 -12.07 -22.82 -7.76
N ALA A 381 -11.42 -23.98 -7.63
CA ALA A 381 -12.03 -25.25 -7.27
C ALA A 381 -12.89 -25.13 -6.01
N ARG A 382 -12.35 -24.45 -4.99
CA ARG A 382 -13.05 -24.21 -3.73
C ARG A 382 -14.24 -23.25 -3.85
N LEU A 383 -14.12 -22.21 -4.68
CA LEU A 383 -15.18 -21.23 -4.90
C LEU A 383 -16.42 -21.93 -5.48
N TYR A 384 -16.23 -22.76 -6.50
CA TYR A 384 -17.30 -23.43 -7.24
C TYR A 384 -17.63 -24.84 -6.71
N GLY A 385 -16.81 -25.41 -5.84
CA GLY A 385 -17.08 -26.70 -5.17
C GLY A 385 -16.83 -27.93 -6.04
N TYR A 386 -15.78 -27.90 -6.88
CA TYR A 386 -15.33 -29.05 -7.67
C TYR A 386 -13.89 -29.45 -7.26
N GLU A 387 -13.47 -30.66 -7.61
CA GLU A 387 -12.09 -31.12 -7.37
C GLU A 387 -11.13 -30.55 -8.43
N PRO A 388 -9.92 -30.07 -8.07
CA PRO A 388 -8.96 -29.58 -9.04
C PRO A 388 -8.70 -30.58 -10.18
N VAL A 389 -8.89 -30.13 -11.42
CA VAL A 389 -8.76 -30.98 -12.63
C VAL A 389 -7.34 -30.88 -13.22
N LEU A 390 -6.64 -29.77 -12.99
CA LEU A 390 -5.28 -29.55 -13.50
C LEU A 390 -4.25 -30.18 -12.55
N GLY A 391 -3.40 -31.07 -13.07
CA GLY A 391 -2.23 -31.59 -12.36
C GLY A 391 -1.00 -30.69 -12.50
N ASP A 392 0.08 -31.03 -11.80
CA ASP A 392 1.34 -30.27 -11.84
C ASP A 392 1.92 -30.15 -13.25
N ASP A 393 1.82 -31.22 -14.05
CA ASP A 393 2.29 -31.23 -15.44
C ASP A 393 1.46 -30.28 -16.35
N ASP A 394 0.15 -30.18 -16.13
CA ASP A 394 -0.72 -29.27 -16.88
C ASP A 394 -0.41 -27.81 -16.53
N LEU A 395 -0.19 -27.53 -15.24
CA LEU A 395 0.19 -26.18 -14.77
C LEU A 395 1.57 -25.78 -15.34
N ALA A 396 2.53 -26.70 -15.34
CA ALA A 396 3.86 -26.48 -15.91
C ALA A 396 3.77 -26.26 -17.43
N MET A 397 2.93 -27.02 -18.13
CA MET A 397 2.67 -26.85 -19.56
C MET A 397 2.07 -25.46 -19.84
N PHE A 398 1.04 -25.05 -19.10
CA PHE A 398 0.43 -23.72 -19.24
C PHE A 398 1.46 -22.60 -19.08
N VAL A 399 2.23 -22.61 -17.97
CA VAL A 399 3.24 -21.56 -17.72
C VAL A 399 4.30 -21.55 -18.81
N ARG A 400 4.73 -22.72 -19.29
CA ARG A 400 5.72 -22.82 -20.36
C ARG A 400 5.20 -22.23 -21.66
N VAL A 401 3.98 -22.60 -22.08
CA VAL A 401 3.37 -22.09 -23.32
C VAL A 401 3.25 -20.57 -23.25
N GLU A 402 2.77 -20.03 -22.13
CA GLU A 402 2.62 -18.58 -21.95
C GLU A 402 3.97 -17.83 -21.96
N TYR A 403 5.00 -18.36 -21.29
CA TYR A 403 6.32 -17.72 -21.29
C TYR A 403 7.09 -17.87 -22.61
N GLU A 404 6.88 -18.94 -23.38
CA GLU A 404 7.40 -19.06 -24.75
C GLU A 404 6.75 -18.03 -25.68
N ARG A 405 5.44 -17.77 -25.47
CA ARG A 405 4.68 -16.72 -26.16
C ARG A 405 5.20 -15.31 -25.87
N VAL A 406 5.53 -15.03 -24.59
CA VAL A 406 6.16 -13.77 -24.15
C VAL A 406 7.48 -13.51 -24.90
N GLY A 407 8.20 -14.56 -25.28
CA GLY A 407 9.46 -14.46 -26.03
C GLY A 407 9.29 -14.21 -27.55
N ALA A 408 8.13 -14.58 -28.10
CA ALA A 408 7.85 -14.51 -29.55
C ALA A 408 7.04 -13.26 -29.95
N ASP A 409 6.11 -12.81 -29.12
CA ASP A 409 5.32 -11.59 -29.31
C ASP A 409 5.58 -10.59 -28.17
N SER A 410 5.64 -9.31 -28.54
CA SER A 410 5.99 -8.21 -27.63
C SER A 410 5.11 -8.14 -26.37
N HIS A 411 5.75 -8.32 -25.21
CA HIS A 411 5.35 -7.82 -23.87
C HIS A 411 4.04 -8.35 -23.23
N ILE A 412 3.81 -9.67 -23.19
CA ILE A 412 2.78 -10.22 -22.28
C ILE A 412 3.19 -10.01 -20.81
N THR A 413 2.26 -9.53 -20.00
CA THR A 413 2.44 -9.20 -18.59
C THR A 413 1.95 -10.33 -17.68
N PRO A 414 2.50 -10.51 -16.45
CA PRO A 414 1.96 -11.49 -15.49
C PRO A 414 0.45 -11.35 -15.20
N ARG A 415 -0.11 -10.16 -15.39
CA ARG A 415 -1.55 -9.90 -15.24
C ARG A 415 -2.37 -10.62 -16.32
N GLU A 416 -1.89 -10.61 -17.57
CA GLU A 416 -2.55 -11.29 -18.69
C GLU A 416 -2.46 -12.80 -18.49
N VAL A 417 -1.28 -13.33 -18.14
CA VAL A 417 -1.11 -14.76 -17.84
C VAL A 417 -2.08 -15.22 -16.73
N ILE A 418 -2.28 -14.42 -15.68
CA ILE A 418 -3.26 -14.73 -14.62
C ILE A 418 -4.70 -14.71 -15.15
N ARG A 419 -5.05 -13.76 -16.01
CA ARG A 419 -6.39 -13.65 -16.60
C ARG A 419 -6.68 -14.88 -17.47
N ASP A 420 -5.75 -15.22 -18.36
CA ASP A 420 -5.87 -16.35 -19.28
C ASP A 420 -5.95 -17.67 -18.51
N PHE A 421 -5.21 -17.77 -17.40
CA PHE A 421 -5.31 -18.94 -16.51
C PHE A 421 -6.70 -19.06 -15.86
N ILE A 422 -7.27 -17.95 -15.38
CA ILE A 422 -8.62 -17.97 -14.80
C ILE A 422 -9.66 -18.29 -15.87
N GLU A 423 -9.49 -17.78 -17.09
CA GLU A 423 -10.35 -18.12 -18.22
C GLU A 423 -10.29 -19.62 -18.56
N LEU A 424 -9.09 -20.20 -18.58
CA LEU A 424 -8.91 -21.65 -18.74
C LEU A 424 -9.66 -22.43 -17.65
N LEU A 425 -9.56 -22.02 -16.39
CA LEU A 425 -10.29 -22.64 -15.27
C LEU A 425 -11.81 -22.51 -15.43
N ASP A 426 -12.29 -21.34 -15.85
CA ASP A 426 -13.72 -21.09 -16.09
C ASP A 426 -14.26 -21.98 -17.24
N ILE A 427 -13.47 -22.18 -18.31
CA ILE A 427 -13.83 -23.05 -19.44
C ILE A 427 -13.89 -24.51 -19.00
N LEU A 428 -12.87 -24.99 -18.28
CA LEU A 428 -12.83 -26.37 -17.79
C LEU A 428 -13.95 -26.66 -16.78
N TYR A 429 -14.33 -25.67 -15.98
CA TYR A 429 -15.47 -25.78 -15.08
C TYR A 429 -16.81 -25.86 -15.82
N GLN A 430 -16.99 -25.07 -16.89
CA GLN A 430 -18.22 -25.05 -17.69
C GLN A 430 -18.35 -26.24 -18.65
N HIS A 431 -17.22 -26.79 -19.10
CA HIS A 431 -17.14 -27.89 -20.06
C HIS A 431 -16.28 -29.05 -19.51
N PRO A 432 -16.82 -29.87 -18.58
CA PRO A 432 -16.06 -30.97 -17.96
C PRO A 432 -15.62 -32.08 -18.93
N ASP A 433 -16.16 -32.09 -20.14
CA ASP A 433 -15.82 -33.01 -21.23
C ASP A 433 -14.52 -32.64 -21.96
N LYS A 434 -14.07 -31.39 -21.85
CA LYS A 434 -12.81 -30.92 -22.47
C LYS A 434 -11.61 -31.35 -21.64
N LYS A 435 -10.53 -31.78 -22.31
CA LYS A 435 -9.27 -32.10 -21.64
C LYS A 435 -8.36 -30.86 -21.60
N PRO A 436 -7.64 -30.63 -20.49
CA PRO A 436 -6.68 -29.53 -20.37
C PRO A 436 -5.65 -29.50 -21.51
N ALA A 437 -5.06 -30.65 -21.83
CA ALA A 437 -4.05 -30.77 -22.88
C ALA A 437 -4.57 -30.35 -24.27
N ASP A 438 -5.83 -30.61 -24.59
CA ASP A 438 -6.42 -30.27 -25.89
C ASP A 438 -6.62 -28.75 -26.03
N LEU A 439 -6.93 -28.06 -24.93
CA LEU A 439 -7.07 -26.59 -24.90
C LEU A 439 -5.70 -25.91 -24.98
N LEU A 440 -4.71 -26.39 -24.22
CA LEU A 440 -3.35 -25.85 -24.19
C LEU A 440 -2.60 -26.06 -25.51
N ALA A 441 -2.94 -27.09 -26.27
CA ALA A 441 -2.34 -27.40 -27.57
C ALA A 441 -3.08 -26.78 -28.76
N SER A 442 -4.20 -26.09 -28.54
CA SER A 442 -5.04 -25.54 -29.61
C SER A 442 -4.55 -24.16 -30.10
N ASP A 443 -4.71 -23.89 -31.40
CA ASP A 443 -4.45 -22.58 -32.01
C ASP A 443 -5.38 -21.46 -31.46
N GLU A 444 -6.46 -21.79 -30.73
CA GLU A 444 -7.28 -20.78 -30.04
C GLU A 444 -6.49 -20.11 -28.90
N PHE A 445 -5.61 -20.87 -28.25
CA PHE A 445 -4.68 -20.35 -27.27
C PHE A 445 -3.59 -19.49 -27.91
N SER A 446 -3.46 -19.36 -29.24
CA SER A 446 -2.46 -18.51 -29.88
C SER A 446 -2.93 -17.09 -30.25
N TYR A 447 -4.21 -16.73 -30.12
CA TYR A 447 -4.77 -15.47 -30.69
C TYR A 447 -5.42 -14.44 -29.75
N ALA A 448 -5.01 -14.31 -28.48
CA ALA A 448 -5.40 -13.15 -27.68
C ALA A 448 -4.49 -11.95 -28.02
N GLN A 449 -4.89 -11.12 -28.99
CA GLN A 449 -4.17 -9.87 -29.28
C GLN A 449 -4.29 -8.89 -28.10
N GLY A 450 -3.14 -8.35 -27.66
CA GLY A 450 -3.06 -7.33 -26.61
C GLY A 450 -3.91 -6.09 -26.92
N ASP A 451 -4.51 -5.54 -25.87
CA ASP A 451 -5.40 -4.39 -25.92
C ASP A 451 -4.62 -3.13 -26.40
N PRO A 452 -5.07 -2.37 -27.42
CA PRO A 452 -4.38 -1.18 -27.92
C PRO A 452 -4.36 0.01 -26.94
N SER A 453 -4.86 -0.18 -25.71
CA SER A 453 -4.96 0.85 -24.68
C SER A 453 -3.63 1.12 -23.95
N ASP A 454 -2.63 0.24 -24.12
CA ASP A 454 -1.24 0.54 -23.76
C ASP A 454 -0.66 1.52 -24.79
N GLY A 455 -0.56 2.79 -24.40
CA GLY A 455 -0.23 3.95 -25.24
C GLY A 455 1.16 3.99 -25.90
N MET A 456 1.58 2.90 -26.54
CA MET A 456 2.64 2.87 -27.53
C MET A 456 2.03 3.06 -28.92
N SER A 457 2.31 4.21 -29.53
CA SER A 457 2.07 4.42 -30.95
C SER A 457 2.82 3.36 -31.78
N PRO A 458 2.19 2.61 -32.69
CA PRO A 458 2.92 1.77 -33.62
C PRO A 458 3.51 2.67 -34.71
N GLN A 459 4.79 3.01 -34.61
CA GLN A 459 5.56 3.51 -35.76
C GLN A 459 6.56 2.46 -36.20
N ALA A 460 6.29 1.88 -37.38
CA ALA A 460 7.20 1.67 -38.51
C ALA A 460 6.86 0.38 -39.27
N GLY A 461 5.83 0.45 -40.11
CA GLY A 461 5.71 -0.50 -41.23
C GLY A 461 6.72 -0.12 -42.32
N GLY A 462 7.76 -0.93 -42.49
CA GLY A 462 8.75 -0.77 -43.54
C GLY A 462 8.12 -0.89 -44.93
N GLN A 463 8.24 0.17 -45.73
CA GLN A 463 7.98 0.11 -47.17
C GLN A 463 9.24 -0.41 -47.87
N TYR A 464 9.12 -1.61 -48.42
CA TYR A 464 10.03 -2.14 -49.44
C TYR A 464 9.94 -1.28 -50.70
N ALA A 465 11.05 -0.65 -51.10
CA ALA A 465 11.20 -0.08 -52.44
C ALA A 465 12.06 -1.03 -53.29
N GLN A 466 11.45 -1.66 -54.28
CA GLN A 466 12.12 -2.35 -55.37
C GLN A 466 12.80 -1.31 -56.29
N PHE A 467 14.08 -1.48 -56.58
CA PHE A 467 14.73 -0.84 -57.72
C PHE A 467 15.03 -1.90 -58.78
N THR A 468 14.59 -1.63 -60.01
CA THR A 468 14.98 -2.33 -61.22
C THR A 468 15.90 -1.40 -62.01
N ILE A 469 17.15 -1.85 -62.18
CA ILE A 469 18.29 -1.39 -63.02
C ILE A 469 18.42 0.11 -63.28
#